data_AF-A0A949ZP08-F1
#
_entry.id   AF-A0A949ZP08-F1
#
_cell.length_a   1.000
_cell.length_b   1.000
_cell.length_c   1.000
_cell.angle_alpha   90.00
_cell.angle_beta   90.00
_cell.angle_gamma   90.00
#
_symmetry.space_group_name_H-M   'P 1'
#
loop_
_entity.id
_entity.type
_entity.pdbx_description
1 polymer ?
#
loop_
_entity_poly.entity_id
_entity_poly.type
_entity_poly.pdbx_seq_one_letter_code
_entity_poly.pdbx_strand_id
1 'polypeptide(L)'
;MAFRAGLAMIAVATLAGPALAVDSNDGARAPITVALRSAPADAPAPEAASNAPASPLATNPVTPSLAAQATRGFFPMLHRAAVPQKSSPAERKAWLGLSLMAHGTAAFDAFSTRESISSGHGYERNPLMKPFAGSAAIYPATQALPFGFDYLSRRMMRSDHALLRHTWWLPQLAESAGSMWVGVRNLHVSQ
;
A
#
# COMPACT_ATOMS: atom_id res chain seq x y z
N MET A 1 11.97 -24.93 -2.89
CA MET A 1 11.90 -24.18 -1.61
C MET A 1 10.66 -23.30 -1.65
N ALA A 2 9.61 -23.64 -0.91
CA ALA A 2 8.34 -22.92 -0.88
C ALA A 2 8.16 -22.28 0.49
N PHE A 3 8.25 -20.95 0.56
CA PHE A 3 7.91 -20.19 1.77
C PHE A 3 6.41 -19.86 1.73
N ARG A 4 5.61 -20.60 2.51
CA ARG A 4 4.23 -20.22 2.84
C ARG A 4 4.31 -19.25 4.01
N ALA A 5 4.22 -17.95 3.74
CA ALA A 5 4.11 -16.93 4.78
C ALA A 5 2.74 -17.02 5.44
N GLY A 6 2.75 -17.22 6.76
CA GLY A 6 1.56 -17.36 7.59
C GLY A 6 0.71 -16.09 7.59
N LEU A 7 -0.60 -16.30 7.51
CA LEU A 7 -1.65 -15.31 7.70
C LEU A 7 -1.64 -14.88 9.17
N ALA A 8 -1.08 -13.71 9.47
CA ALA A 8 -1.24 -13.08 10.78
C ALA A 8 -2.61 -12.40 10.83
N MET A 9 -3.52 -12.97 11.61
CA MET A 9 -4.79 -12.35 11.99
C MET A 9 -4.48 -11.11 12.85
N ILE A 10 -4.63 -9.93 12.26
CA ILE A 10 -4.60 -8.66 13.00
C ILE A 10 -5.96 -8.51 13.68
N ALA A 11 -5.97 -8.62 15.01
CA ALA A 11 -7.13 -8.31 15.83
C ALA A 11 -7.40 -6.80 15.76
N VAL A 12 -8.51 -6.42 15.15
CA VAL A 12 -9.02 -5.05 15.15
C VAL A 12 -9.68 -4.80 16.51
N ALA A 13 -9.03 -4.04 17.36
CA ALA A 13 -9.65 -3.51 18.57
C ALA A 13 -10.50 -2.29 18.19
N THR A 14 -11.81 -2.47 18.12
CA THR A 14 -12.77 -1.39 17.88
C THR A 14 -12.91 -0.55 19.15
N LEU A 15 -12.19 0.58 19.24
CA LEU A 15 -12.44 1.59 20.26
C LEU A 15 -13.60 2.49 19.80
N ALA A 16 -14.79 2.25 20.35
CA ALA A 16 -15.94 3.13 20.21
C ALA A 16 -15.70 4.40 21.02
N GLY A 17 -15.38 5.51 20.34
CA GLY A 17 -15.53 6.86 20.86
C GLY A 17 -16.89 7.45 20.48
N PRO A 18 -17.42 8.43 21.22
CA PRO A 18 -18.79 8.91 21.04
C PRO A 18 -18.97 9.53 19.64
N ALA A 19 -19.98 9.03 18.93
CA ALA A 19 -20.41 9.52 17.64
C ALA A 19 -20.83 10.99 17.76
N LEU A 20 -20.18 11.86 16.98
CA LEU A 20 -20.76 13.14 16.62
C LEU A 20 -22.05 12.84 15.84
N ALA A 21 -23.19 13.10 16.46
CA ALA A 21 -24.50 13.04 15.83
C ALA A 21 -24.55 14.07 14.69
N VAL A 22 -24.34 13.60 13.46
CA VAL A 22 -24.65 14.36 12.24
C VAL A 22 -26.14 14.13 11.97
N ASP A 23 -26.92 15.15 12.31
CA ASP A 23 -28.32 15.27 11.95
C ASP A 23 -28.45 15.20 10.42
N SER A 24 -29.05 14.12 9.93
CA SER A 24 -29.24 13.88 8.50
C SER A 24 -30.70 14.14 8.16
N ASN A 25 -30.97 15.34 7.65
CA ASN A 25 -32.19 15.65 6.94
C ASN A 25 -31.89 15.74 5.44
N ASP A 26 -32.91 15.43 4.63
CA ASP A 26 -32.96 15.34 3.16
C ASP A 26 -32.31 14.08 2.56
N GLY A 27 -32.99 13.28 1.76
CA GLY A 27 -34.04 13.61 0.81
C GLY A 27 -33.60 13.13 -0.56
N ALA A 28 -34.17 11.99 -0.99
CA ALA A 28 -34.30 11.52 -2.38
C ALA A 28 -33.10 11.69 -3.36
N ARG A 29 -32.49 10.58 -3.78
CA ARG A 29 -32.27 10.27 -5.21
C ARG A 29 -31.79 8.83 -5.49
N ALA A 30 -32.25 8.34 -6.63
CA ALA A 30 -32.39 6.96 -7.10
C ALA A 30 -31.08 6.17 -7.37
N PRO A 31 -31.17 4.82 -7.46
CA PRO A 31 -30.05 3.95 -7.85
C PRO A 31 -29.76 4.00 -9.37
N ILE A 32 -28.47 4.08 -9.71
CA ILE A 32 -27.96 3.99 -11.08
C ILE A 32 -27.88 2.51 -11.49
N THR A 33 -28.72 2.11 -12.44
CA THR A 33 -28.75 0.77 -13.06
C THR A 33 -27.73 0.71 -14.21
N VAL A 34 -26.72 -0.17 -14.11
CA VAL A 34 -25.79 -0.46 -15.21
C VAL A 34 -26.31 -1.67 -15.98
N ALA A 35 -26.77 -1.47 -17.21
CA ALA A 35 -27.25 -2.53 -18.09
C ALA A 35 -26.08 -3.28 -18.73
N LEU A 36 -26.04 -4.60 -18.49
CA LEU A 36 -25.21 -5.57 -19.20
C LEU A 36 -25.82 -5.82 -20.59
N ARG A 37 -25.05 -5.65 -21.67
CA ARG A 37 -25.50 -5.98 -23.03
C ARG A 37 -24.80 -7.26 -23.51
N SER A 38 -25.61 -8.28 -23.81
CA SER A 38 -25.19 -9.58 -24.38
C SER A 38 -25.69 -9.73 -25.82
N ALA A 39 -24.87 -10.41 -26.64
CA ALA A 39 -25.16 -11.20 -27.86
C ALA A 39 -25.57 -10.42 -29.15
N PRO A 40 -25.49 -11.01 -30.39
CA PRO A 40 -25.32 -12.44 -30.73
C PRO A 40 -24.31 -12.79 -31.87
N ALA A 41 -24.26 -14.10 -32.15
CA ALA A 41 -23.52 -14.85 -33.17
C ALA A 41 -24.02 -14.64 -34.61
N ASP A 42 -23.18 -14.92 -35.61
CA ASP A 42 -23.46 -15.89 -36.69
C ASP A 42 -22.29 -16.04 -37.70
N ALA A 43 -22.07 -17.28 -38.16
CA ALA A 43 -21.20 -17.69 -39.27
C ALA A 43 -21.94 -17.50 -40.63
N PRO A 44 -21.35 -17.67 -41.85
CA PRO A 44 -20.66 -18.90 -42.32
C PRO A 44 -19.50 -18.71 -43.34
N ALA A 45 -18.88 -19.85 -43.72
CA ALA A 45 -17.88 -20.05 -44.78
C ALA A 45 -18.51 -20.24 -46.19
N PRO A 46 -17.72 -20.20 -47.29
CA PRO A 46 -17.43 -21.41 -48.10
C PRO A 46 -15.94 -21.53 -48.55
N GLU A 47 -15.36 -22.74 -48.63
CA GLU A 47 -14.98 -23.53 -49.86
C GLU A 47 -14.26 -22.76 -50.98
N ALA A 48 -13.31 -23.25 -51.80
CA ALA A 48 -12.38 -24.40 -51.86
C ALA A 48 -11.63 -24.23 -53.21
N ALA A 49 -10.31 -24.46 -53.29
CA ALA A 49 -9.57 -24.82 -54.52
C ALA A 49 -8.10 -25.11 -54.13
N SER A 50 -7.59 -26.34 -54.14
CA SER A 50 -7.29 -27.23 -55.28
C SER A 50 -5.85 -27.07 -55.81
N ASN A 51 -5.09 -28.15 -55.62
CA ASN A 51 -3.96 -28.68 -56.39
C ASN A 51 -2.51 -28.27 -56.05
N ALA A 52 -1.79 -29.28 -55.52
CA ALA A 52 -0.33 -29.47 -55.59
C ALA A 52 0.07 -29.97 -57.01
N PRO A 53 1.36 -30.05 -57.41
CA PRO A 53 2.28 -31.07 -56.85
C PRO A 53 3.79 -30.69 -56.72
N ALA A 54 4.44 -31.46 -55.85
CA ALA A 54 5.80 -32.04 -55.90
C ALA A 54 7.08 -31.19 -56.14
N SER A 55 8.00 -31.37 -55.19
CA SER A 55 9.39 -30.91 -55.08
C SER A 55 10.33 -31.24 -56.26
N PRO A 56 11.54 -30.65 -56.26
CA PRO A 56 12.68 -31.51 -55.91
C PRO A 56 13.64 -30.92 -54.87
N LEU A 57 14.25 -31.85 -54.14
CA LEU A 57 15.43 -31.73 -53.28
C LEU A 57 16.50 -30.81 -53.87
N ALA A 58 16.94 -29.81 -53.10
CA ALA A 58 18.24 -29.17 -53.29
C ALA A 58 19.03 -29.29 -51.98
N THR A 59 19.93 -30.26 -51.96
CA THR A 59 20.92 -30.51 -50.92
C THR A 59 22.02 -29.47 -51.05
N ASN A 60 22.11 -28.51 -50.12
CA ASN A 60 23.29 -27.66 -49.96
C ASN A 60 24.03 -28.07 -48.69
N PRO A 61 25.24 -28.66 -48.77
CA PRO A 61 26.17 -28.68 -47.66
C PRO A 61 27.11 -27.46 -47.73
N VAL A 62 27.78 -27.17 -46.60
CA VAL A 62 28.91 -26.22 -46.43
C VAL A 62 28.42 -24.76 -46.24
N THR A 63 28.52 -24.07 -45.10
CA THR A 63 29.60 -23.93 -44.10
C THR A 63 29.03 -23.18 -42.88
N PRO A 64 29.39 -23.46 -41.61
CA PRO A 64 29.07 -22.56 -40.51
C PRO A 64 29.93 -21.29 -40.65
N SER A 65 29.31 -20.20 -41.13
CA SER A 65 29.94 -18.88 -41.13
C SER A 65 30.18 -18.42 -39.69
N LEU A 66 31.42 -18.51 -39.24
CA LEU A 66 31.94 -17.89 -38.02
C LEU A 66 31.90 -16.34 -38.08
N ALA A 67 31.53 -15.74 -39.21
CA ALA A 67 31.44 -14.30 -39.39
C ALA A 67 30.13 -13.68 -38.87
N ALA A 68 29.15 -14.48 -38.43
CA ALA A 68 27.86 -13.98 -37.94
C ALA A 68 27.85 -13.58 -36.44
N GLN A 69 28.97 -13.67 -35.72
CA GLN A 69 29.00 -13.48 -34.25
C GLN A 69 29.61 -12.17 -33.75
N ALA A 70 30.06 -11.27 -34.62
CA ALA A 70 30.82 -10.09 -34.20
C ALA A 70 30.07 -8.75 -34.35
N THR A 71 28.81 -8.68 -33.91
CA THR A 71 28.14 -7.39 -33.61
C THR A 71 26.94 -7.63 -32.69
N ARG A 72 27.17 -8.22 -31.51
CA ARG A 72 26.28 -7.93 -30.39
C ARG A 72 26.59 -6.51 -29.94
N GLY A 73 25.95 -5.55 -30.60
CA GLY A 73 25.96 -4.16 -30.17
C GLY A 73 25.66 -4.11 -28.69
N PHE A 74 26.57 -3.50 -27.93
CA PHE A 74 26.27 -3.03 -26.58
C PHE A 74 25.18 -1.97 -26.73
N PHE A 75 23.93 -2.40 -26.78
CA PHE A 75 22.83 -1.48 -26.50
C PHE A 75 22.98 -1.13 -25.02
N PRO A 76 23.24 0.14 -24.67
CA PRO A 76 23.12 0.54 -23.28
C PRO A 76 21.72 0.11 -22.86
N MET A 77 21.62 -0.67 -21.78
CA MET A 77 20.34 -0.89 -21.12
C MET A 77 19.89 0.49 -20.63
N LEU A 78 19.23 1.24 -21.51
CA LEU A 78 18.37 2.35 -21.13
C LEU A 78 17.47 1.74 -20.07
N HIS A 79 17.63 2.20 -18.83
CA HIS A 79 16.79 1.80 -17.73
C HIS A 79 15.36 1.93 -18.23
N ARG A 80 14.72 0.78 -18.46
CA ARG A 80 13.33 0.74 -18.90
C ARG A 80 12.59 1.65 -17.94
N ALA A 81 12.08 2.77 -18.43
CA ALA A 81 11.25 3.66 -17.64
C ALA A 81 10.22 2.76 -16.95
N ALA A 82 10.37 2.62 -15.63
CA ALA A 82 9.60 1.64 -14.90
C ALA A 82 8.14 2.05 -15.09
N VAL A 83 7.36 1.16 -15.71
CA VAL A 83 5.93 1.40 -15.85
C VAL A 83 5.39 1.57 -14.43
N PRO A 84 4.71 2.67 -14.10
CA PRO A 84 4.20 2.89 -12.75
C PRO A 84 3.36 1.68 -12.34
N GLN A 85 3.89 0.88 -11.42
CA GLN A 85 3.19 -0.30 -10.92
C GLN A 85 2.03 0.22 -10.06
N LYS A 86 0.81 -0.09 -10.47
CA LYS A 86 -0.38 0.24 -9.69
C LYS A 86 -0.40 -0.68 -8.46
N SER A 87 -0.52 -0.09 -7.27
CA SER A 87 -0.73 -0.85 -6.03
C SER A 87 -1.96 -1.75 -6.16
N SER A 88 -1.85 -3.00 -5.72
CA SER A 88 -2.96 -3.94 -5.72
C SER A 88 -4.07 -3.51 -4.74
N PRO A 89 -5.32 -3.95 -4.95
CA PRO A 89 -6.40 -3.70 -4.00
C PRO A 89 -6.11 -4.23 -2.59
N ALA A 90 -5.38 -5.35 -2.48
CA ALA A 90 -4.99 -5.95 -1.20
C ALA A 90 -4.00 -5.06 -0.45
N GLU A 91 -2.96 -4.56 -1.11
CA GLU A 91 -1.99 -3.63 -0.51
C GLU A 91 -2.66 -2.33 -0.08
N ARG A 92 -3.63 -1.82 -0.86
CA ARG A 92 -4.39 -0.62 -0.46
C ARG A 92 -5.19 -0.85 0.83
N LYS A 93 -5.82 -2.02 0.99
CA LYS A 93 -6.54 -2.39 2.21
C LYS A 93 -5.58 -2.51 3.39
N ALA A 94 -4.43 -3.16 3.19
CA ALA A 94 -3.40 -3.28 4.22
C ALA A 94 -2.84 -1.91 4.64
N TRP A 95 -2.58 -1.02 3.68
CA TRP A 95 -2.16 0.36 3.93
C TRP A 95 -3.19 1.12 4.77
N LEU A 96 -4.48 1.05 4.43
CA LEU A 96 -5.56 1.67 5.22
C LEU A 96 -5.65 1.10 6.63
N GLY A 97 -5.50 -0.22 6.78
CA GLY A 97 -5.51 -0.88 8.08
C GLY A 97 -4.36 -0.43 8.97
N LEU A 98 -3.15 -0.35 8.41
CA LEU A 98 -1.97 0.15 9.12
C LEU A 98 -2.09 1.64 9.47
N SER A 99 -2.60 2.47 8.56
CA SER A 99 -2.93 3.88 8.85
C SER A 99 -3.87 4.01 10.04
N LEU A 100 -4.98 3.25 10.04
CA LEU A 100 -5.94 3.30 11.14
C LEU A 100 -5.30 2.88 12.47
N MET A 101 -4.47 1.82 12.45
CA MET A 101 -3.74 1.36 13.62
C MET A 101 -2.77 2.44 14.13
N ALA A 102 -1.97 3.03 13.25
CA ALA A 102 -1.01 4.10 13.56
C ALA A 102 -1.66 5.31 14.21
N HIS A 103 -2.73 5.82 13.59
CA HIS A 103 -3.49 6.93 14.14
C HIS A 103 -4.11 6.61 15.50
N GLY A 104 -4.59 5.36 15.69
CA GLY A 104 -5.14 4.89 16.96
C GLY A 104 -4.08 4.80 18.07
N THR A 105 -2.91 4.25 17.78
CA THR A 105 -1.79 4.16 18.73
C THR A 105 -1.24 5.54 19.08
N ALA A 106 -1.16 6.45 18.11
CA ALA A 106 -0.77 7.83 18.33
C ALA A 106 -1.79 8.59 19.22
N ALA A 107 -3.09 8.36 19.01
CA ALA A 107 -4.13 8.94 19.86
C ALA A 107 -4.05 8.40 21.31
N PHE A 108 -3.77 7.10 21.46
CA PHE A 108 -3.54 6.47 22.76
C PHE A 108 -2.30 7.02 23.47
N ASP A 109 -1.19 7.20 22.75
CA ASP A 109 0.03 7.84 23.27
C ASP A 109 -0.24 9.28 23.75
N ALA A 110 -0.98 10.08 22.96
CA ALA A 110 -1.37 11.44 23.34
C ALA A 110 -2.28 11.46 24.58
N PHE A 111 -3.26 10.55 24.65
CA PHE A 111 -4.15 10.41 25.80
C PHE A 111 -3.37 10.05 27.08
N SER A 112 -2.53 9.03 27.02
CA SER A 112 -1.72 8.57 28.17
C SER A 112 -0.68 9.61 28.60
N THR A 113 -0.10 10.37 27.66
CA THR A 113 0.76 11.51 27.97
C THR A 113 -0.02 12.57 28.74
N ARG A 114 -1.21 12.94 28.27
CA ARG A 114 -2.07 13.92 28.96
C ARG A 114 -2.45 13.45 30.36
N GLU A 115 -2.74 12.17 30.53
CA GLU A 115 -3.05 11.58 31.84
C GLU A 115 -1.84 11.66 32.79
N SER A 116 -0.65 11.27 32.33
CA SER A 116 0.60 11.33 33.12
C SER A 116 0.97 12.76 33.53
N ILE A 117 0.72 13.75 32.68
CA ILE A 117 0.94 15.16 33.02
C ILE A 117 -0.11 15.66 34.00
N SER A 118 -1.38 15.29 33.80
CA SER A 118 -2.49 15.74 34.64
C SER A 118 -2.46 15.15 36.05
N SER A 119 -1.88 13.94 36.21
CA SER A 119 -1.66 13.34 37.53
C SER A 119 -0.50 13.97 38.31
N GLY A 120 0.31 14.83 37.68
CA GLY A 120 1.46 15.48 38.31
C GLY A 120 2.70 14.58 38.43
N HIS A 121 2.64 13.33 37.96
CA HIS A 121 3.75 12.38 38.00
C HIS A 121 4.66 12.43 36.76
N GLY A 122 4.24 13.12 35.70
CA GLY A 122 4.97 13.23 34.45
C GLY A 122 5.11 14.66 33.91
N TYR A 123 6.03 14.84 32.96
CA TYR A 123 6.15 16.06 32.16
C TYR A 123 6.59 15.73 30.73
N GLU A 124 6.14 16.52 29.76
CA GLU A 124 6.54 16.37 28.36
C GLU A 124 8.02 16.75 28.18
N ARG A 125 8.81 15.79 27.69
CA ARG A 125 10.26 15.95 27.46
C ARG A 125 10.58 16.43 26.05
N ASN A 126 9.68 16.20 25.09
CA ASN A 126 9.86 16.60 23.72
C ASN A 126 9.60 18.13 23.59
N PRO A 127 10.62 18.94 23.24
CA PRO A 127 10.44 20.38 23.12
C PRO A 127 9.41 20.78 22.06
N LEU A 128 9.20 19.95 21.03
CA LEU A 128 8.20 20.20 19.99
C LEU A 128 6.76 19.95 20.47
N MET A 129 6.57 19.03 21.41
CA MET A 129 5.25 18.70 21.97
C MET A 129 4.91 19.50 23.21
N LYS A 130 5.93 20.01 23.91
CA LYS A 130 5.79 20.83 25.12
C LYS A 130 4.77 21.98 25.02
N PRO A 131 4.67 22.78 23.93
CA PRO A 131 3.66 23.84 23.84
C PRO A 131 2.22 23.31 23.76
N PHE A 132 2.04 22.05 23.34
CA PHE A 132 0.71 21.45 23.17
C PHE A 132 0.30 20.57 24.36
N ALA A 133 1.27 20.13 25.17
CA ALA A 133 1.10 19.12 26.22
C ALA A 133 0.01 19.44 27.26
N GLY A 134 -0.21 20.71 27.57
CA GLY A 134 -1.25 21.17 28.50
C GLY A 134 -2.62 21.43 27.87
N SER A 135 -2.81 21.16 26.59
CA SER A 135 -4.00 21.57 25.82
C SER A 135 -4.58 20.44 24.97
N ALA A 136 -5.82 20.60 24.50
CA ALA A 136 -6.41 19.67 23.53
C ALA A 136 -5.67 19.65 22.17
N ALA A 137 -4.75 20.59 21.92
CA ALA A 137 -3.93 20.60 20.72
C ALA A 137 -2.87 19.49 20.68
N ILE A 138 -2.62 18.77 21.80
CA ILE A 138 -1.73 17.61 21.79
C ILE A 138 -2.20 16.54 20.80
N TYR A 139 -3.52 16.32 20.68
CA TYR A 139 -4.08 15.32 19.77
C TYR A 139 -3.75 15.62 18.30
N PRO A 140 -4.12 16.76 17.71
CA PRO A 140 -3.76 17.06 16.32
C PRO A 140 -2.25 17.19 16.12
N ALA A 141 -1.49 17.66 17.11
CA ALA A 141 -0.03 17.72 17.02
C ALA A 141 0.59 16.32 16.89
N THR A 142 0.15 15.36 17.70
CA THR A 142 0.66 13.97 17.65
C THR A 142 0.32 13.29 16.31
N GLN A 143 -0.77 13.67 15.64
CA GLN A 143 -1.15 13.08 14.34
C GLN A 143 -0.23 13.49 13.18
N ALA A 144 0.60 14.53 13.33
CA ALA A 144 1.52 14.97 12.27
C ALA A 144 2.49 13.85 11.83
N LEU A 145 2.96 13.06 12.79
CA LEU A 145 3.92 11.98 12.54
C LEU A 145 3.28 10.77 11.84
N PRO A 146 2.12 10.25 12.26
CA PRO A 146 1.32 9.29 11.49
C PRO A 146 1.05 9.76 10.05
N PHE A 147 0.66 11.02 9.83
CA PHE A 147 0.46 11.53 8.47
C PHE A 147 1.74 11.49 7.62
N GLY A 148 2.88 11.82 8.22
CA GLY A 148 4.18 11.73 7.56
C GLY A 148 4.52 10.31 7.14
N PHE A 149 4.29 9.33 8.02
CA PHE A 149 4.55 7.93 7.71
C PHE A 149 3.54 7.31 6.75
N ASP A 150 2.28 7.74 6.79
CA ASP A 150 1.27 7.37 5.80
C ASP A 150 1.66 7.83 4.39
N TYR A 151 2.13 9.08 4.28
CA TYR A 151 2.65 9.61 3.03
C TYR A 151 3.90 8.84 2.57
N LEU A 152 4.85 8.60 3.46
CA LEU A 152 6.08 7.86 3.15
C LEU A 152 5.78 6.43 2.71
N SER A 153 4.95 5.71 3.46
CA SER A 153 4.49 4.35 3.15
C SER A 153 3.82 4.32 1.78
N ARG A 154 2.91 5.25 1.49
CA ARG A 154 2.24 5.34 0.20
C ARG A 154 3.20 5.67 -0.96
N ARG A 155 4.22 6.48 -0.70
CA ARG A 155 5.27 6.78 -1.67
C ARG A 155 6.15 5.55 -1.92
N MET A 156 6.49 4.80 -0.88
CA MET A 156 7.26 3.56 -0.97
C MET A 156 6.53 2.48 -1.79
N MET A 157 5.21 2.34 -1.60
CA MET A 157 4.37 1.44 -2.40
C MET A 157 4.46 1.70 -3.91
N ARG A 158 4.67 2.96 -4.31
CA ARG A 158 4.74 3.39 -5.72
C ARG A 158 6.18 3.53 -6.25
N SER A 159 7.18 3.19 -5.44
CA SER A 159 8.59 3.34 -5.81
C SER A 159 9.01 2.30 -6.87
N ASP A 160 9.97 2.66 -7.72
CA ASP A 160 10.54 1.73 -8.69
C ASP A 160 11.48 0.71 -8.04
N HIS A 161 12.01 1.04 -6.86
CA HIS A 161 12.92 0.19 -6.12
C HIS A 161 12.16 -0.96 -5.44
N ALA A 162 12.51 -2.19 -5.81
CA ALA A 162 11.88 -3.39 -5.26
C ALA A 162 11.93 -3.41 -3.73
N LEU A 163 13.07 -3.09 -3.10
CA LEU A 163 13.19 -3.07 -1.64
C LEU A 163 12.16 -2.14 -0.98
N LEU A 164 12.03 -0.91 -1.48
CA LEU A 164 11.06 0.06 -0.94
C LEU A 164 9.62 -0.42 -1.10
N ARG A 165 9.29 -1.12 -2.20
CA ARG A 165 7.97 -1.74 -2.38
C ARG A 165 7.75 -2.98 -1.51
N HIS A 166 8.77 -3.65 -1.01
CA HIS A 166 8.57 -4.79 -0.11
C HIS A 166 8.57 -4.37 1.37
N THR A 167 9.08 -3.16 1.67
CA THR A 167 9.15 -2.61 3.02
C THR A 167 8.23 -1.42 3.26
N TRP A 168 7.27 -1.13 2.37
CA TRP A 168 6.37 0.03 2.49
C TRP A 168 5.57 0.05 3.79
N TRP A 169 5.25 -1.12 4.37
CA TRP A 169 4.51 -1.26 5.62
C TRP A 169 5.34 -0.89 6.86
N LEU A 170 6.66 -0.87 6.72
CA LEU A 170 7.60 -0.75 7.84
C LEU A 170 7.46 0.58 8.61
N PRO A 171 7.34 1.76 7.96
CA PRO A 171 7.23 3.03 8.69
C PRO A 171 5.99 3.08 9.60
N GLN A 172 4.83 2.67 9.09
CA GLN A 172 3.58 2.66 9.87
C GLN A 172 3.66 1.67 11.03
N LEU A 173 4.16 0.45 10.78
CA LEU A 173 4.26 -0.55 11.84
C LEU A 173 5.23 -0.14 12.95
N ALA A 174 6.39 0.42 12.57
CA ALA A 174 7.39 0.89 13.53
C ALA A 174 6.85 2.03 14.39
N GLU A 175 6.11 2.98 13.79
CA GLU A 175 5.41 4.03 14.52
C GLU A 175 4.40 3.45 15.50
N SER A 176 3.54 2.54 15.06
CA SER A 176 2.46 2.05 15.91
C SER A 176 2.99 1.31 17.13
N ALA A 177 4.05 0.51 16.93
CA ALA A 177 4.73 -0.18 18.02
C ALA A 177 5.39 0.79 19.00
N GLY A 178 6.06 1.84 18.48
CA GLY A 178 6.68 2.88 19.30
C GLY A 178 5.64 3.66 20.12
N SER A 179 4.59 4.16 19.48
CA SER A 179 3.50 4.91 20.11
C SER A 179 2.79 4.07 21.17
N MET A 180 2.52 2.78 20.88
CA MET A 180 1.94 1.88 21.87
C MET A 180 2.85 1.69 23.09
N TRP A 181 4.15 1.44 22.88
CA TRP A 181 5.11 1.26 23.97
C TRP A 181 5.23 2.50 24.86
N VAL A 182 5.33 3.69 24.25
CA VAL A 182 5.40 4.96 24.99
C VAL A 182 4.11 5.19 25.76
N GLY A 183 2.95 4.96 25.15
CA GLY A 183 1.68 5.15 25.82
C GLY A 183 1.48 4.24 27.03
N VAL A 184 1.86 2.96 26.92
CA VAL A 184 1.86 2.02 28.06
C VAL A 184 2.80 2.51 29.16
N ARG A 185 3.99 3.00 28.81
CA ARG A 185 4.94 3.56 29.79
C ARG A 185 4.37 4.79 30.50
N ASN A 186 3.68 5.67 29.78
CA ASN A 186 3.10 6.89 30.37
C ASN A 186 2.00 6.56 31.38
N LEU A 187 1.13 5.58 31.08
CA LEU A 187 0.12 5.10 32.03
C LEU A 187 0.74 4.43 33.26
N HIS A 188 1.89 3.76 33.10
CA HIS A 188 2.59 3.16 34.24
C HIS A 188 3.16 4.24 35.19
N VAL A 189 3.63 5.37 34.63
CA VAL A 189 4.14 6.50 35.42
C VAL A 189 3.01 7.34 36.02
N SER A 190 1.80 7.30 35.48
CA SER A 190 0.69 8.12 35.98
C SER A 190 0.05 7.60 37.27
N GLN A 191 0.26 6.33 37.62
CA GLN A 191 -0.30 5.67 38.82
C GLN A 191 0.40 6.06 40.12
#